data_AF-A0A2A4JDW7-F1
#
_entry.id   AF-A0A2A4JDW7-F1
#
_cell.length_a   1.000
_cell.length_b   1.000
_cell.length_c   1.000
_cell.angle_alpha   90.00
_cell.angle_beta   90.00
_cell.angle_gamma   90.00
#
_symmetry.space_group_name_H-M   'P 1'
#
loop_
_entity.id
_entity.type
_entity.pdbx_description
1 polymer ?
#
loop_
_entity_poly.entity_id
_entity_poly.type
_entity_poly.pdbx_seq_one_letter_code
_entity_poly.pdbx_strand_id
1 'polypeptide(L)'
;MADLLSIHDDIKLYTTSDKFYLEPTINPTEILVIDRVTGEAVVKEYGTVKIPIPANAYRPVCGFLGSIKLLSGLYLVVAKYRIVMGKLNGHDIYQLAGADIIPYARSNTHLTNKQIEDNSTYERMVRLALDTPGIYFSYGYDLTHSLQRLHSVTPDFHRMSITNRADPRFLWNGFLLRDFSHHQYSRFTLPLIQGFVSINKVTVNGHQLTWSLVSRRCVDRAGTRFFMRGVDAQGNVANFVETEQIIERGGEKSSFVQTRGSIPLYWSQYPDIKYKPAMQLAHEDHVAAYTKHLRDQQQRYGNQVLVNLIDQHGKEESLERGFRAAVAAAALPGVRYEPFDFHAECRSMRYYRLNVLIDRIAHEQTEFGYFLSRGGTVLLRQSGVFRTNCVDCLDRTNVVQSLLARLQLNAALRVLAVTSSDDEKHPYLDKLFNNVWADHADMISTQYSGTGALKTDFTRTGKRTHLGLIRDGINSLTRYYKNNFSDGFRQDSIDLFLGKYVVVDGEGNTLPCPLRRDRDWKYITFPSVLLVAMSMFCASATLPQRYSSEVLLYLMFWGAAVTATLTFIFRHGKEFVDWPRLDAGGLAAARALPPQQSL
;
A
#
# COMPACT_ATOMS: atom_id res chain seq x y z
N MET A 1 -34.70 -0.18 -6.93
CA MET A 1 -34.07 -1.15 -6.00
C MET A 1 -32.62 -0.79 -5.63
N ALA A 2 -31.89 0.02 -6.41
CA ALA A 2 -30.50 0.40 -6.09
C ALA A 2 -30.34 1.28 -4.83
N ASP A 3 -31.34 2.10 -4.50
CA ASP A 3 -31.26 3.07 -3.38
C ASP A 3 -31.42 2.48 -1.97
N LEU A 4 -31.84 1.22 -1.84
CA LEU A 4 -32.11 0.60 -0.52
C LEU A 4 -30.85 0.04 0.17
N LEU A 5 -29.72 -0.06 -0.53
CA LEU A 5 -28.49 -0.69 -0.04
C LEU A 5 -27.26 0.23 -0.12
N SER A 6 -27.43 1.48 -0.54
CA SER A 6 -26.34 2.46 -0.54
C SER A 6 -26.03 2.91 0.88
N ILE A 7 -24.74 3.14 1.10
CA ILE A 7 -24.24 3.78 2.32
C ILE A 7 -24.67 5.25 2.27
N HIS A 8 -25.13 5.79 3.40
CA HIS A 8 -25.45 7.20 3.55
C HIS A 8 -24.21 8.04 3.25
N ASP A 9 -24.36 8.97 2.31
CA ASP A 9 -23.40 10.03 2.07
C ASP A 9 -23.77 11.27 2.91
N ASP A 10 -22.79 12.16 3.07
CA ASP A 10 -22.93 13.49 3.69
C ASP A 10 -23.73 13.47 5.00
N ILE A 11 -23.04 13.24 6.10
CA ILE A 11 -23.60 13.04 7.43
C ILE A 11 -23.34 14.27 8.30
N LYS A 12 -24.35 14.68 9.05
CA LYS A 12 -24.21 15.65 10.13
C LYS A 12 -23.77 14.91 11.39
N LEU A 13 -22.56 15.22 11.87
CA LEU A 13 -22.04 14.70 13.12
C LEU A 13 -22.33 15.68 14.26
N TYR A 14 -23.22 15.28 15.16
CA TYR A 14 -23.50 15.97 16.41
C TYR A 14 -22.71 15.33 17.54
N THR A 15 -22.03 16.15 18.35
CA THR A 15 -21.22 15.67 19.49
C THR A 15 -21.75 16.26 20.77
N THR A 16 -22.29 15.42 21.66
CA THR A 16 -22.78 15.82 22.99
C THR A 16 -21.84 15.30 24.08
N SER A 17 -22.24 15.42 25.34
CA SER A 17 -21.46 14.91 26.46
C SER A 17 -21.30 13.41 26.50
N ASP A 18 -22.38 12.75 26.14
CA ASP A 18 -22.69 11.35 26.37
C ASP A 18 -22.75 10.60 25.05
N LYS A 19 -23.00 11.26 23.92
CA LYS A 19 -23.31 10.60 22.66
C LYS A 19 -22.71 11.30 21.43
N PHE A 20 -22.47 10.50 20.39
CA PHE A 20 -22.37 10.96 19.02
C PHE A 20 -23.67 10.63 18.29
N TYR A 21 -24.15 11.55 17.47
CA TYR A 21 -25.27 11.30 16.56
C TYR A 21 -24.81 11.55 15.13
N LEU A 22 -25.01 10.56 14.28
CA LEU A 22 -24.71 10.60 12.86
C LEU A 22 -26.03 10.60 12.10
N GLU A 23 -26.44 11.78 11.63
CA GLU A 23 -27.69 11.99 10.89
C GLU A 23 -27.37 12.20 9.40
N PRO A 24 -27.88 11.36 8.48
CA PRO A 24 -27.73 11.59 7.05
C PRO A 24 -28.34 12.93 6.61
N THR A 25 -27.68 13.65 5.71
CA THR A 25 -28.20 14.95 5.24
C THR A 25 -29.28 14.78 4.18
N ILE A 26 -29.15 13.77 3.32
CA ILE A 26 -30.06 13.50 2.20
C ILE A 26 -31.05 12.41 2.63
N ASN A 27 -32.35 12.74 2.63
CA ASN A 27 -33.45 11.82 2.93
C ASN A 27 -33.21 10.94 4.18
N PRO A 28 -33.01 11.55 5.37
CA PRO A 28 -32.70 10.80 6.58
C PRO A 28 -33.84 9.84 6.93
N THR A 29 -33.50 8.55 7.01
CA THR A 29 -34.42 7.46 7.40
C THR A 29 -34.07 6.91 8.78
N GLU A 30 -32.80 7.01 9.17
CA GLU A 30 -32.26 6.45 10.39
C GLU A 30 -31.09 7.31 10.89
N ILE A 31 -30.78 7.22 12.18
CA ILE A 31 -29.70 7.94 12.86
C ILE A 31 -28.87 6.90 13.62
N LEU A 32 -27.55 6.93 13.41
CA LEU A 32 -26.62 6.15 14.21
C LEU A 32 -26.27 6.95 15.49
N VAL A 33 -26.60 6.36 16.63
CA VAL A 33 -26.31 6.92 17.96
C VAL A 33 -25.25 6.08 18.62
N ILE A 34 -24.15 6.70 19.03
CA ILE A 34 -23.04 6.01 19.69
C ILE A 34 -22.88 6.61 21.09
N ASP A 35 -22.96 5.77 22.11
CA ASP A 35 -22.69 6.17 23.49
C ASP A 35 -21.18 6.34 23.71
N ARG A 36 -20.77 7.52 24.17
CA ARG A 36 -19.38 7.90 24.42
C ARG A 36 -18.81 7.27 25.69
N VAL A 37 -19.66 6.80 26.59
CA VAL A 37 -19.27 6.19 27.86
C VAL A 37 -19.12 4.68 27.69
N THR A 38 -20.14 4.02 27.14
CA THR A 38 -20.12 2.55 26.98
C THR A 38 -19.46 2.10 25.67
N GLY A 39 -19.43 2.97 24.65
CA GLY A 39 -19.01 2.61 23.30
C GLY A 39 -20.09 1.91 22.48
N GLU A 40 -21.28 1.66 23.07
CA GLU A 40 -22.36 0.97 22.38
C GLU A 40 -22.98 1.85 21.29
N ALA A 41 -23.21 1.24 20.14
CA ALA A 41 -23.83 1.88 19.00
C ALA A 41 -25.23 1.30 18.75
N VAL A 42 -26.19 2.15 18.40
CA VAL A 42 -27.55 1.74 18.04
C VAL A 42 -28.03 2.60 16.88
N VAL A 43 -28.67 1.96 15.90
CA VAL A 43 -29.36 2.66 14.83
C VAL A 43 -30.82 2.82 15.20
N LYS A 44 -31.33 4.05 15.09
CA LYS A 44 -32.71 4.41 15.45
C LYS A 44 -33.41 5.08 14.28
N GLU A 45 -34.72 4.91 14.18
CA GLU A 45 -35.53 5.56 13.16
C GLU A 45 -35.48 7.08 13.28
N TYR A 46 -35.44 7.77 12.13
CA TYR A 46 -35.47 9.22 12.08
C TYR A 46 -36.74 9.77 12.74
N GLY A 47 -36.62 10.83 13.55
CA GLY A 47 -37.73 11.43 14.30
C GLY A 47 -37.98 10.83 15.69
N THR A 48 -37.51 9.61 15.98
CA THR A 48 -37.59 9.01 17.34
C THR A 48 -36.52 9.54 18.29
N VAL A 49 -35.45 10.13 17.74
CA VAL A 49 -34.31 10.64 18.49
C VAL A 49 -34.37 12.16 18.58
N LYS A 50 -34.39 12.69 19.81
CA LYS A 50 -34.20 14.12 20.07
C LYS A 50 -32.73 14.40 20.31
N ILE A 51 -32.09 15.11 19.38
CA ILE A 51 -30.69 15.56 19.52
C ILE A 51 -30.69 16.80 20.44
N PRO A 52 -30.01 16.76 21.60
CA PRO A 52 -30.14 17.79 22.64
C PRO A 52 -29.29 19.06 22.36
N ILE A 53 -28.86 19.27 21.12
CA ILE A 53 -28.09 20.44 20.70
C ILE A 53 -28.72 21.10 19.47
N PRO A 54 -28.48 22.41 19.26
CA PRO A 54 -29.07 23.15 18.14
C PRO A 54 -28.77 22.49 16.78
N ALA A 55 -29.74 22.54 15.86
CA ALA A 55 -29.64 21.89 14.56
C ALA A 55 -28.47 22.38 13.70
N ASN A 56 -27.93 23.57 13.97
CA ASN A 56 -26.77 24.16 13.30
C ASN A 56 -25.42 23.83 13.98
N ALA A 57 -25.42 23.19 15.15
CA ALA A 57 -24.21 22.86 15.92
C ALA A 57 -23.63 21.49 15.54
N TYR A 58 -23.60 21.16 14.25
CA TYR A 58 -23.02 19.92 13.73
C TYR A 58 -21.72 20.14 12.97
N ARG A 59 -20.97 19.06 12.79
CA ARG A 59 -19.83 19.00 11.88
C ARG A 59 -20.22 18.18 10.65
N PRO A 60 -20.09 18.71 9.42
CA PRO A 60 -20.32 17.91 8.22
C PRO A 60 -19.19 16.90 8.05
N VAL A 61 -19.54 15.65 7.78
CA VAL A 61 -18.60 14.57 7.48
C VAL A 61 -19.09 13.79 6.27
N CYS A 62 -18.17 13.27 5.46
CA CYS A 62 -18.49 12.49 4.27
C CYS A 62 -18.91 11.05 4.59
N GLY A 63 -18.50 10.49 5.74
CA GLY A 63 -18.81 9.09 6.06
C GLY A 63 -18.15 8.60 7.34
N PHE A 64 -18.67 7.48 7.87
CA PHE A 64 -18.18 6.83 9.07
C PHE A 64 -17.18 5.73 8.72
N LEU A 65 -15.94 5.88 9.21
CA LEU A 65 -14.83 4.97 8.89
C LEU A 65 -14.61 3.88 9.96
N GLY A 66 -15.27 3.99 11.11
CA GLY A 66 -15.20 3.04 12.22
C GLY A 66 -14.72 3.67 13.52
N SER A 67 -14.28 2.83 14.46
CA SER A 67 -13.69 3.26 15.74
C SER A 67 -12.43 2.48 16.07
N ILE A 68 -11.52 3.09 16.82
CA ILE A 68 -10.27 2.47 17.25
C ILE A 68 -10.01 2.76 18.73
N LYS A 69 -9.57 1.75 19.48
CA LYS A 69 -9.20 1.89 20.89
C LYS A 69 -7.72 2.23 21.03
N LEU A 70 -7.43 3.34 21.70
CA LEU A 70 -6.09 3.78 22.11
C LEU A 70 -6.03 3.85 23.65
N LEU A 71 -4.93 4.35 24.22
CA LEU A 71 -4.74 4.43 25.67
C LEU A 71 -5.80 5.29 26.38
N SER A 72 -6.23 6.40 25.75
CA SER A 72 -7.28 7.29 26.28
C SER A 72 -8.70 6.72 26.14
N GLY A 73 -8.84 5.59 25.44
CA GLY A 73 -10.13 4.94 25.17
C GLY A 73 -10.45 4.89 23.68
N LEU A 74 -11.75 4.82 23.36
CA LEU A 74 -12.23 4.75 21.99
C LEU A 74 -12.10 6.10 21.28
N TYR A 75 -11.81 6.05 19.97
CA TYR A 75 -11.79 7.18 19.06
C TYR A 75 -12.68 6.88 17.87
N LEU A 76 -13.52 7.84 17.53
CA LEU A 76 -14.38 7.84 16.36
C LEU A 76 -13.57 8.33 15.16
N VAL A 77 -13.58 7.59 14.05
CA VAL A 77 -12.87 7.96 12.83
C VAL A 77 -13.89 8.25 11.73
N VAL A 78 -13.81 9.45 11.14
CA VAL A 78 -14.75 9.92 10.12
C VAL A 78 -14.02 10.52 8.92
N ALA A 79 -14.55 10.29 7.72
CA ALA A 79 -14.09 10.96 6.52
C ALA A 79 -14.61 12.41 6.52
N LYS A 80 -13.72 13.38 6.38
CA LYS A 80 -14.06 14.81 6.41
C LYS A 80 -14.15 15.42 5.01
N TYR A 81 -13.19 15.07 4.16
CA TYR A 81 -13.11 15.58 2.80
C TYR A 81 -12.95 14.41 1.83
N ARG A 82 -13.58 14.54 0.66
CA ARG A 82 -13.49 13.57 -0.43
C ARG A 82 -13.33 14.28 -1.77
N ILE A 83 -12.62 13.66 -2.69
CA ILE A 83 -12.45 14.14 -4.08
C ILE A 83 -13.09 13.13 -5.01
N VAL A 84 -13.93 13.58 -5.94
CA VAL A 84 -14.54 12.71 -6.95
C VAL A 84 -13.50 12.31 -7.98
N MET A 85 -13.31 11.00 -8.19
CA MET A 85 -12.38 10.45 -9.18
C MET A 85 -13.07 10.18 -10.53
N GLY A 86 -14.37 9.89 -10.50
CA GLY A 86 -15.16 9.58 -11.68
C GLY A 86 -16.21 8.51 -11.40
N LYS A 87 -16.88 8.05 -12.45
CA LYS A 87 -17.88 6.98 -12.37
C LYS A 87 -17.34 5.67 -12.89
N LEU A 88 -17.48 4.62 -12.08
CA LEU A 88 -17.18 3.25 -12.46
C LEU A 88 -18.46 2.43 -12.31
N ASN A 89 -18.86 1.71 -13.36
CA ASN A 89 -20.09 0.92 -13.34
C ASN A 89 -21.34 1.74 -12.91
N GLY A 90 -21.39 3.03 -13.28
CA GLY A 90 -22.47 3.94 -12.93
C GLY A 90 -22.41 4.56 -11.53
N HIS A 91 -21.47 4.13 -10.68
CA HIS A 91 -21.31 4.63 -9.31
C HIS A 91 -20.14 5.60 -9.20
N ASP A 92 -20.31 6.67 -8.41
CA ASP A 92 -19.22 7.60 -8.13
C ASP A 92 -18.17 6.97 -7.21
N ILE A 93 -16.91 7.16 -7.59
CA ILE A 93 -15.73 6.72 -6.85
C ILE A 93 -15.02 7.95 -6.30
N TYR A 94 -14.61 7.87 -5.04
CA TYR A 94 -14.01 8.98 -4.31
C TYR A 94 -12.64 8.61 -3.76
N GLN A 95 -11.76 9.61 -3.70
CA GLN A 95 -10.52 9.57 -2.93
C GLN A 95 -10.77 10.24 -1.57
N LEU A 96 -10.28 9.61 -0.49
CA LEU A 96 -10.25 10.24 0.83
C LEU A 96 -9.23 11.38 0.82
N ALA A 97 -9.69 12.60 1.09
CA ALA A 97 -8.86 13.81 1.07
C ALA A 97 -8.60 14.38 2.48
N GLY A 98 -9.32 13.91 3.50
CA GLY A 98 -9.06 14.23 4.89
C GLY A 98 -9.99 13.45 5.81
N ALA A 99 -9.52 13.17 7.03
CA ALA A 99 -10.27 12.47 8.06
C ALA A 99 -10.08 13.16 9.42
N ASP A 100 -11.08 13.04 10.30
CA ASP A 100 -10.99 13.49 11.68
C ASP A 100 -11.00 12.28 12.63
N ILE A 101 -10.22 12.37 13.71
CA ILE A 101 -10.15 11.38 14.78
C ILE A 101 -10.63 12.06 16.06
N ILE A 102 -11.74 11.58 16.63
CA ILE A 102 -12.47 12.26 17.70
C ILE A 102 -12.55 11.34 18.93
N PRO A 103 -11.99 11.72 20.08
CA PRO A 103 -12.05 10.87 21.28
C PRO A 103 -13.47 10.74 21.81
N TYR A 104 -13.83 9.54 22.26
CA TYR A 104 -15.07 9.29 23.00
C TYR A 104 -14.99 9.96 24.36
N ALA A 105 -13.87 9.79 25.07
CA ALA A 105 -13.63 10.43 26.36
C ALA A 105 -13.50 11.96 26.23
N ARG A 106 -13.91 12.66 27.28
CA ARG A 106 -13.81 14.14 27.39
C ARG A 106 -12.51 14.61 28.02
N SER A 107 -11.94 13.77 28.88
CA SER A 107 -10.75 14.08 29.64
C SER A 107 -9.84 12.86 29.74
N ASN A 108 -8.56 13.15 29.89
CA ASN A 108 -7.51 12.15 30.09
C ASN A 108 -7.13 12.04 31.58
N THR A 109 -8.05 12.36 32.50
CA THR A 109 -7.76 12.41 33.95
C THR A 109 -7.41 11.05 34.55
N HIS A 110 -7.81 9.96 33.89
CA HIS A 110 -7.46 8.59 34.27
C HIS A 110 -6.06 8.17 33.77
N LEU A 111 -5.40 9.01 32.96
CA LEU A 111 -4.08 8.74 32.40
C LEU A 111 -3.00 9.54 33.14
N THR A 112 -1.84 8.92 33.27
CA THR A 112 -0.61 9.61 33.70
C THR A 112 -0.08 10.52 32.58
N ASN A 113 0.74 11.52 32.91
CA ASN A 113 1.38 12.40 31.90
C ASN A 113 2.14 11.60 30.82
N LYS A 114 2.85 10.54 31.22
CA LYS A 114 3.55 9.66 30.26
C LYS A 114 2.58 8.90 29.35
N GLN A 115 1.44 8.44 29.85
CA GLN A 115 0.41 7.80 29.01
C GLN A 115 -0.25 8.79 28.06
N ILE A 116 -0.39 10.07 28.44
CA ILE A 116 -0.88 11.12 27.54
C ILE A 116 0.11 11.32 26.38
N GLU A 117 1.41 11.34 26.65
CA GLU A 117 2.45 11.42 25.61
C GLU A 117 2.44 10.19 24.69
N ASP A 118 2.36 8.98 25.25
CA ASP A 118 2.26 7.74 24.48
C ASP A 118 0.98 7.72 23.62
N ASN A 119 -0.15 8.14 24.18
CA ASN A 119 -1.42 8.24 23.46
C ASN A 119 -1.34 9.22 22.30
N SER A 120 -0.66 10.36 22.49
CA SER A 120 -0.43 11.32 21.40
C SER A 120 0.40 10.71 20.26
N THR A 121 1.31 9.80 20.58
CA THR A 121 2.10 9.05 19.59
C THR A 121 1.22 8.07 18.82
N TYR A 122 0.33 7.34 19.50
CA TYR A 122 -0.66 6.49 18.86
C TYR A 122 -1.63 7.27 17.96
N GLU A 123 -2.13 8.43 18.40
CA GLU A 123 -2.97 9.29 17.57
C GLU A 123 -2.25 9.73 16.30
N ARG A 124 -0.97 10.13 16.42
CA ARG A 124 -0.13 10.47 15.25
C ARG A 124 0.04 9.27 14.31
N MET A 125 0.15 8.06 14.85
CA MET A 125 0.25 6.85 14.04
C MET A 125 -1.01 6.62 13.20
N VAL A 126 -2.20 6.75 13.80
CA VAL A 126 -3.49 6.62 13.10
C VAL A 126 -3.67 7.74 12.06
N ARG A 127 -3.33 8.99 12.40
CA ARG A 127 -3.36 10.11 11.44
C ARG A 127 -2.46 9.84 10.24
N LEU A 128 -1.23 9.39 10.47
CA LEU A 128 -0.29 9.07 9.38
C LEU A 128 -0.84 7.96 8.46
N ALA A 129 -1.53 6.96 9.00
CA ALA A 129 -2.16 5.92 8.18
C ALA A 129 -3.29 6.46 7.29
N LEU A 130 -4.09 7.40 7.80
CA LEU A 130 -5.18 8.06 7.07
C LEU A 130 -4.69 9.12 6.06
N ASP A 131 -3.60 9.81 6.38
CA ASP A 131 -2.96 10.82 5.53
C ASP A 131 -2.09 10.19 4.43
N THR A 132 -1.82 8.88 4.52
CA THR A 132 -1.09 8.17 3.47
C THR A 132 -1.93 8.15 2.19
N PRO A 133 -1.38 8.61 1.05
CA PRO A 133 -2.16 8.80 -0.16
C PRO A 133 -2.63 7.47 -0.78
N GLY A 134 -3.68 7.58 -1.60
CA GLY A 134 -4.25 6.46 -2.35
C GLY A 134 -5.25 5.63 -1.56
N ILE A 135 -6.06 6.29 -0.72
CA ILE A 135 -7.22 5.69 -0.07
C ILE A 135 -8.48 6.07 -0.87
N TYR A 136 -9.27 5.07 -1.25
CA TYR A 136 -10.46 5.25 -2.10
C TYR A 136 -11.67 4.50 -1.55
N PHE A 137 -12.86 4.98 -1.90
CA PHE A 137 -14.13 4.37 -1.51
C PHE A 137 -15.26 4.72 -2.48
N SER A 138 -16.39 4.04 -2.33
CA SER A 138 -17.67 4.38 -2.98
C SER A 138 -18.82 4.05 -2.03
N TYR A 139 -19.89 4.82 -2.12
CA TYR A 139 -21.11 4.61 -1.34
C TYR A 139 -22.00 3.50 -1.92
N GLY A 140 -21.82 3.17 -3.20
CA GLY A 140 -22.67 2.23 -3.93
C GLY A 140 -21.94 1.09 -4.65
N TYR A 141 -20.61 1.16 -4.76
CA TYR A 141 -19.82 0.16 -5.47
C TYR A 141 -18.79 -0.51 -4.57
N ASP A 142 -18.69 -1.83 -4.68
CA ASP A 142 -17.68 -2.59 -3.95
C ASP A 142 -16.34 -2.55 -4.69
N LEU A 143 -15.46 -1.67 -4.24
CA LEU A 143 -14.11 -1.53 -4.78
C LEU A 143 -13.17 -2.67 -4.39
N THR A 144 -13.52 -3.53 -3.43
CA THR A 144 -12.63 -4.60 -2.93
C THR A 144 -12.59 -5.81 -3.86
N HIS A 145 -13.62 -5.98 -4.70
CA HIS A 145 -13.71 -7.05 -5.68
C HIS A 145 -13.41 -6.55 -7.11
N SER A 146 -12.80 -7.42 -7.91
CA SER A 146 -12.73 -7.23 -9.37
C SER A 146 -14.11 -7.38 -10.01
N LEU A 147 -14.32 -6.77 -11.18
CA LEU A 147 -15.56 -6.85 -11.94
C LEU A 147 -15.97 -8.30 -12.25
N GLN A 148 -15.02 -9.17 -12.63
CA GLN A 148 -15.30 -10.59 -12.87
C GLN A 148 -15.84 -11.30 -11.61
N ARG A 149 -15.25 -11.02 -10.45
CA ARG A 149 -15.68 -11.60 -9.16
C ARG A 149 -17.07 -11.12 -8.78
N LEU A 150 -17.34 -9.82 -8.92
CA LEU A 150 -18.68 -9.26 -8.71
C LEU A 150 -19.73 -9.81 -9.68
N HIS A 151 -19.33 -10.30 -10.86
CA HIS A 151 -20.27 -10.96 -11.78
C HIS A 151 -20.49 -12.44 -11.44
N SER A 152 -19.49 -13.10 -10.87
CA SER A 152 -19.50 -14.55 -10.62
C SER A 152 -20.19 -14.97 -9.31
N VAL A 153 -20.63 -14.01 -8.51
CA VAL A 153 -21.31 -14.23 -7.23
C VAL A 153 -22.83 -14.39 -7.39
N THR A 154 -23.48 -14.97 -6.39
CA THR A 154 -24.94 -15.21 -6.41
C THR A 154 -25.73 -13.90 -6.28
N PRO A 155 -27.00 -13.86 -6.73
CA PRO A 155 -27.87 -12.69 -6.53
C PRO A 155 -28.00 -12.27 -5.06
N ASP A 156 -27.95 -13.21 -4.11
CA ASP A 156 -28.02 -12.91 -2.68
C ASP A 156 -26.77 -12.16 -2.18
N PHE A 157 -25.60 -12.41 -2.77
CA PHE A 157 -24.40 -11.63 -2.47
C PHE A 157 -24.58 -10.15 -2.83
N HIS A 158 -25.32 -9.84 -3.89
CA HIS A 158 -25.62 -8.46 -4.25
C HIS A 158 -26.59 -7.77 -3.29
N ARG A 159 -27.39 -8.54 -2.53
CA ARG A 159 -28.30 -8.04 -1.50
C ARG A 159 -27.60 -7.73 -0.18
N MET A 160 -26.41 -8.30 0.04
CA MET A 160 -25.59 -7.97 1.20
C MET A 160 -25.08 -6.52 1.11
N SER A 161 -24.88 -5.90 2.27
CA SER A 161 -24.22 -4.60 2.37
C SER A 161 -22.81 -4.64 1.79
N ILE A 162 -22.32 -3.49 1.33
CA ILE A 162 -20.96 -3.37 0.76
C ILE A 162 -19.92 -3.84 1.78
N THR A 163 -20.08 -3.48 3.05
CA THR A 163 -19.15 -3.89 4.13
C THR A 163 -19.14 -5.39 4.36
N ASN A 164 -20.32 -6.04 4.43
CA ASN A 164 -20.38 -7.47 4.77
C ASN A 164 -19.93 -8.37 3.63
N ARG A 165 -20.04 -7.89 2.39
CA ARG A 165 -19.59 -8.64 1.22
C ARG A 165 -18.17 -8.29 0.77
N ALA A 166 -17.54 -7.26 1.36
CA ALA A 166 -16.20 -6.82 0.97
C ALA A 166 -15.17 -7.95 1.09
N ASP A 167 -14.20 -7.98 0.17
CA ASP A 167 -13.05 -8.89 0.25
C ASP A 167 -12.16 -8.42 1.42
N PRO A 168 -12.04 -9.20 2.50
CA PRO A 168 -11.31 -8.78 3.70
C PRO A 168 -9.84 -8.50 3.40
N ARG A 169 -9.28 -9.10 2.35
CA ARG A 169 -7.89 -8.86 1.93
C ARG A 169 -7.67 -7.42 1.52
N PHE A 170 -8.69 -6.73 1.01
CA PHE A 170 -8.57 -5.37 0.48
C PHE A 170 -9.33 -4.33 1.30
N LEU A 171 -9.97 -4.73 2.41
CA LEU A 171 -10.71 -3.84 3.31
C LEU A 171 -9.74 -3.14 4.28
N TRP A 172 -9.23 -1.98 3.88
CA TRP A 172 -8.17 -1.26 4.57
C TRP A 172 -8.54 -0.84 6.00
N ASN A 173 -9.79 -0.40 6.23
CA ASN A 173 -10.30 -0.05 7.56
C ASN A 173 -11.12 -1.18 8.20
N GLY A 174 -10.91 -2.44 7.79
CA GLY A 174 -11.69 -3.57 8.30
C GLY A 174 -11.60 -3.73 9.82
N PHE A 175 -10.42 -3.45 10.40
CA PHE A 175 -10.24 -3.46 11.85
C PHE A 175 -11.11 -2.41 12.57
N LEU A 176 -11.19 -1.19 12.03
CA LEU A 176 -11.98 -0.10 12.60
C LEU A 176 -13.50 -0.37 12.51
N LEU A 177 -13.92 -1.15 11.51
CA LEU A 177 -15.33 -1.49 11.27
C LEU A 177 -15.76 -2.78 11.97
N ARG A 178 -14.85 -3.51 12.65
CA ARG A 178 -15.13 -4.84 13.20
C ARG A 178 -16.37 -4.88 14.11
N ASP A 179 -16.46 -3.91 15.01
CA ASP A 179 -17.54 -3.83 16.01
C ASP A 179 -18.86 -3.31 15.39
N PHE A 180 -18.81 -2.91 14.10
CA PHE A 180 -19.94 -2.42 13.30
C PHE A 180 -20.31 -3.37 12.16
N SER A 181 -19.94 -4.66 12.26
CA SER A 181 -20.23 -5.69 11.25
C SER A 181 -21.70 -6.14 11.20
N HIS A 182 -22.49 -5.83 12.23
CA HIS A 182 -23.90 -6.19 12.27
C HIS A 182 -24.71 -5.46 11.17
N HIS A 183 -25.69 -6.15 10.57
CA HIS A 183 -26.46 -5.63 9.43
C HIS A 183 -27.13 -4.26 9.71
N GLN A 184 -27.47 -3.97 10.97
CA GLN A 184 -28.07 -2.69 11.35
C GLN A 184 -27.19 -1.48 11.04
N TYR A 185 -25.86 -1.62 11.01
CA TYR A 185 -24.93 -0.51 10.74
C TYR A 185 -24.54 -0.38 9.26
N SER A 186 -25.02 -1.29 8.41
CA SER A 186 -24.58 -1.45 7.02
C SER A 186 -24.60 -0.16 6.19
N ARG A 187 -25.59 0.71 6.44
CA ARG A 187 -25.77 1.97 5.72
C ARG A 187 -24.90 3.11 6.25
N PHE A 188 -24.17 2.91 7.35
CA PHE A 188 -23.20 3.89 7.88
C PHE A 188 -21.75 3.46 7.68
N THR A 189 -21.46 2.17 7.73
CA THR A 189 -20.10 1.65 7.57
C THR A 189 -19.56 1.89 6.17
N LEU A 190 -18.46 2.63 6.05
CA LEU A 190 -17.83 2.95 4.76
C LEU A 190 -16.52 2.18 4.54
N PRO A 191 -16.52 1.15 3.67
CA PRO A 191 -15.33 0.40 3.28
C PRO A 191 -14.30 1.26 2.54
N LEU A 192 -13.04 1.17 2.95
CA LEU A 192 -11.90 1.79 2.28
C LEU A 192 -11.02 0.75 1.61
N ILE A 193 -10.49 1.07 0.43
CA ILE A 193 -9.33 0.38 -0.16
C ILE A 193 -8.10 1.30 -0.11
N GLN A 194 -6.91 0.72 -0.02
CA GLN A 194 -5.66 1.42 -0.32
C GLN A 194 -5.09 0.91 -1.64
N GLY A 195 -4.62 1.82 -2.50
CA GLY A 195 -3.98 1.49 -3.77
C GLY A 195 -4.02 2.66 -4.74
N PHE A 196 -4.67 2.49 -5.90
CA PHE A 196 -4.74 3.53 -6.92
C PHE A 196 -6.06 3.43 -7.70
N VAL A 197 -6.70 4.56 -7.98
CA VAL A 197 -7.86 4.61 -8.87
C VAL A 197 -7.68 5.77 -9.84
N SER A 198 -7.78 5.49 -11.13
CA SER A 198 -7.87 6.50 -12.19
C SER A 198 -9.00 6.10 -13.14
N ILE A 199 -9.88 7.04 -13.45
CA ILE A 199 -11.05 6.84 -14.30
C ILE A 199 -11.01 7.92 -15.38
N ASN A 200 -10.91 7.51 -16.64
CA ASN A 200 -10.68 8.44 -17.74
C ASN A 200 -11.70 8.22 -18.85
N LYS A 201 -12.43 9.26 -19.22
CA LYS A 201 -13.29 9.26 -20.40
C LYS A 201 -12.45 9.61 -21.62
N VAL A 202 -12.49 8.76 -22.63
CA VAL A 202 -11.72 8.94 -23.86
C VAL A 202 -12.61 8.69 -25.08
N THR A 203 -12.29 9.36 -26.18
CA THR A 203 -12.94 9.15 -27.46
C THR A 203 -11.93 8.54 -28.42
N VAL A 204 -12.25 7.38 -28.98
CA VAL A 204 -11.41 6.65 -29.93
C VAL A 204 -12.29 6.34 -31.14
N ASN A 205 -11.89 6.80 -32.33
CA ASN A 205 -12.65 6.61 -33.57
C ASN A 205 -14.14 7.01 -33.47
N GLY A 206 -14.43 8.10 -32.76
CA GLY A 206 -15.80 8.59 -32.52
C GLY A 206 -16.59 7.82 -31.44
N HIS A 207 -16.04 6.73 -30.91
CA HIS A 207 -16.64 5.99 -29.79
C HIS A 207 -16.19 6.54 -28.45
N GLN A 208 -17.13 6.88 -27.59
CA GLN A 208 -16.86 7.25 -26.21
C GLN A 208 -16.71 5.99 -25.35
N LEU A 209 -15.60 5.91 -24.63
CA LEU A 209 -15.31 4.83 -23.70
C LEU A 209 -14.73 5.37 -22.39
N THR A 210 -14.98 4.65 -21.31
CA THR A 210 -14.38 4.91 -20.01
C THR A 210 -13.28 3.89 -19.79
N TRP A 211 -12.04 4.35 -19.70
CA TRP A 211 -10.87 3.54 -19.35
C TRP A 211 -10.46 3.83 -17.90
N SER A 212 -10.51 2.79 -17.07
CA SER A 212 -10.19 2.87 -15.65
C SER A 212 -9.08 1.91 -15.27
N LEU A 213 -8.24 2.34 -14.32
CA LEU A 213 -7.23 1.51 -13.68
C LEU A 213 -7.46 1.54 -12.18
N VAL A 214 -7.72 0.37 -11.59
CA VAL A 214 -7.97 0.19 -10.16
C VAL A 214 -6.90 -0.74 -9.60
N SER A 215 -6.23 -0.35 -8.53
CA SER A 215 -5.31 -1.21 -7.80
C SER A 215 -5.68 -1.26 -6.33
N ARG A 216 -5.62 -2.47 -5.76
CA ARG A 216 -5.98 -2.76 -4.38
C ARG A 216 -4.81 -3.46 -3.69
N ARG A 217 -4.32 -2.87 -2.61
CA ARG A 217 -3.24 -3.43 -1.77
C ARG A 217 -3.83 -4.28 -0.67
N CYS A 218 -3.25 -5.45 -0.48
CA CYS A 218 -3.69 -6.41 0.52
C CYS A 218 -3.27 -5.99 1.94
N VAL A 219 -4.16 -6.18 2.92
CA VAL A 219 -3.95 -5.86 4.34
C VAL A 219 -3.19 -6.95 5.11
N ASP A 220 -3.17 -8.20 4.61
CA ASP A 220 -2.71 -9.35 5.38
C ASP A 220 -1.25 -9.22 5.82
N ARG A 221 -0.41 -8.72 4.91
CA ARG A 221 1.03 -8.51 5.13
C ARG A 221 1.50 -7.20 4.51
N ALA A 222 0.76 -6.11 4.76
CA ALA A 222 1.15 -4.77 4.35
C ALA A 222 2.31 -4.24 5.22
N GLY A 223 3.27 -3.56 4.61
CA GLY A 223 4.32 -2.89 5.37
C GLY A 223 5.31 -2.13 4.52
N THR A 224 6.27 -1.49 5.18
CA THR A 224 7.31 -0.69 4.55
C THR A 224 8.39 -1.56 3.92
N ARG A 225 9.17 -0.96 3.02
CA ARG A 225 10.07 -1.66 2.09
C ARG A 225 10.98 -2.70 2.73
N PHE A 226 11.71 -2.33 3.78
CA PHE A 226 12.71 -3.19 4.40
C PHE A 226 12.20 -3.96 5.63
N PHE A 227 11.12 -3.51 6.25
CA PHE A 227 10.54 -4.19 7.42
C PHE A 227 9.55 -5.29 7.05
N MET A 228 8.95 -5.26 5.86
CA MET A 228 7.97 -6.25 5.44
C MET A 228 8.30 -6.89 4.08
N ARG A 229 8.78 -8.14 4.12
CA ARG A 229 9.16 -8.96 2.96
C ARG A 229 8.82 -10.43 3.15
N GLY A 230 8.82 -11.16 2.05
CA GLY A 230 8.57 -12.59 2.02
C GLY A 230 7.13 -12.97 2.36
N VAL A 231 6.97 -14.24 2.67
CA VAL A 231 5.71 -14.88 3.04
C VAL A 231 5.60 -15.06 4.56
N ASP A 232 4.39 -15.15 5.09
CA ASP A 232 4.12 -15.59 6.47
C ASP A 232 3.75 -17.09 6.55
N ALA A 233 3.50 -17.59 7.76
CA ALA A 233 3.07 -18.98 7.99
C ALA A 233 1.70 -19.32 7.37
N GLN A 234 0.88 -18.30 7.08
CA GLN A 234 -0.43 -18.41 6.48
C GLN A 234 -0.36 -18.43 4.95
N GLY A 235 0.81 -18.21 4.36
CA GLY A 235 0.98 -18.12 2.91
C GLY A 235 0.64 -16.73 2.36
N ASN A 236 0.49 -15.70 3.20
CA ASN A 236 0.29 -14.34 2.76
C ASN A 236 1.65 -13.70 2.46
N VAL A 237 1.76 -13.12 1.28
CA VAL A 237 2.98 -12.46 0.82
C VAL A 237 2.95 -10.98 1.13
N ALA A 238 4.10 -10.43 1.48
CA ALA A 238 4.24 -9.02 1.76
C ALA A 238 3.82 -8.17 0.55
N ASN A 239 3.05 -7.11 0.83
CA ASN A 239 2.67 -6.08 -0.14
C ASN A 239 2.06 -6.61 -1.44
N PHE A 240 1.18 -7.62 -1.31
CA PHE A 240 0.38 -8.10 -2.44
C PHE A 240 -0.53 -6.99 -2.98
N VAL A 241 -0.57 -6.82 -4.29
CA VAL A 241 -1.43 -5.85 -4.98
C VAL A 241 -2.11 -6.54 -6.16
N GLU A 242 -3.42 -6.35 -6.25
CA GLU A 242 -4.20 -6.67 -7.44
C GLU A 242 -4.40 -5.39 -8.25
N THR A 243 -4.07 -5.42 -9.54
CA THR A 243 -4.28 -4.32 -10.48
C THR A 243 -5.26 -4.77 -11.55
N GLU A 244 -6.36 -4.04 -11.70
CA GLU A 244 -7.45 -4.29 -12.62
C GLU A 244 -7.57 -3.12 -13.61
N GLN A 245 -7.50 -3.44 -14.90
CA GLN A 245 -7.83 -2.51 -15.98
C GLN A 245 -9.27 -2.77 -16.44
N ILE A 246 -10.09 -1.72 -16.47
CA ILE A 246 -11.51 -1.80 -16.82
C ILE A 246 -11.80 -0.88 -18.01
N ILE A 247 -12.55 -1.38 -18.99
CA ILE A 247 -13.02 -0.61 -20.15
C ILE A 247 -14.53 -0.72 -20.22
N GLU A 248 -15.23 0.40 -20.24
CA GLU A 248 -16.69 0.46 -20.36
C GLU A 248 -17.11 1.23 -21.63
N ARG A 249 -18.01 0.64 -22.41
CA ARG A 249 -18.59 1.26 -23.62
C ARG A 249 -20.04 0.81 -23.79
N GLY A 250 -21.01 1.73 -23.74
CA GLY A 250 -22.40 1.44 -24.16
C GLY A 250 -23.06 0.22 -23.51
N GLY A 251 -22.70 -0.12 -22.26
CA GLY A 251 -23.19 -1.32 -21.55
C GLY A 251 -22.32 -2.57 -21.70
N GLU A 252 -21.29 -2.53 -22.53
CA GLU A 252 -20.21 -3.52 -22.58
C GLU A 252 -19.13 -3.18 -21.57
N LYS A 253 -18.59 -4.21 -20.91
CA LYS A 253 -17.55 -4.06 -19.90
C LYS A 253 -16.49 -5.12 -20.06
N SER A 254 -15.24 -4.68 -20.14
CA SER A 254 -14.05 -5.54 -20.12
C SER A 254 -13.29 -5.32 -18.82
N SER A 255 -12.74 -6.39 -18.24
CA SER A 255 -11.83 -6.32 -17.09
C SER A 255 -10.64 -7.26 -17.27
N PHE A 256 -9.44 -6.77 -16.93
CA PHE A 256 -8.20 -7.55 -16.95
C PHE A 256 -7.46 -7.36 -15.64
N VAL A 257 -7.26 -8.47 -14.93
CA VAL A 257 -6.63 -8.50 -13.62
C VAL A 257 -5.21 -9.04 -13.72
N GLN A 258 -4.28 -8.39 -13.01
CA GLN A 258 -2.92 -8.85 -12.80
C GLN A 258 -2.53 -8.71 -11.34
N THR A 259 -1.55 -9.50 -10.91
CA THR A 259 -1.10 -9.48 -9.52
C THR A 259 0.38 -9.19 -9.41
N ARG A 260 0.78 -8.65 -8.26
CA ARG A 260 2.18 -8.52 -7.86
C ARG A 260 2.29 -8.67 -6.35
N GLY A 261 3.47 -9.03 -5.87
CA GLY A 261 3.74 -9.11 -4.45
C GLY A 261 5.17 -9.55 -4.19
N SER A 262 5.52 -9.67 -2.92
CA SER A 262 6.80 -10.25 -2.54
C SER A 262 6.92 -11.70 -3.01
N ILE A 263 8.15 -12.14 -3.20
CA ILE A 263 8.47 -13.53 -3.56
C ILE A 263 8.03 -14.42 -2.38
N PRO A 264 7.25 -15.49 -2.63
CA PRO A 264 6.62 -16.32 -1.60
C PRO A 264 7.60 -17.29 -0.93
N LEU A 265 8.67 -16.75 -0.35
CA LEU A 265 9.65 -17.47 0.47
C LEU A 265 9.81 -16.75 1.80
N TYR A 266 10.39 -17.40 2.80
CA TYR A 266 10.73 -16.76 4.07
C TYR A 266 12.05 -16.00 3.90
N TRP A 267 11.97 -14.69 3.69
CA TRP A 267 13.16 -13.84 3.53
C TRP A 267 12.93 -12.43 4.07
N SER A 268 14.03 -11.82 4.51
CA SER A 268 14.06 -10.48 5.09
C SER A 268 15.21 -9.66 4.53
N GLN A 269 15.12 -8.33 4.68
CA GLN A 269 16.17 -7.40 4.25
C GLN A 269 16.12 -6.15 5.13
N TYR A 270 16.47 -6.32 6.41
CA TYR A 270 16.37 -5.23 7.38
C TYR A 270 17.38 -4.11 7.12
N PRO A 271 17.01 -2.85 7.40
CA PRO A 271 17.89 -1.70 7.17
C PRO A 271 19.07 -1.68 8.16
N ASP A 272 20.25 -1.27 7.67
CA ASP A 272 21.48 -1.20 8.44
C ASP A 272 22.35 0.02 8.05
N ILE A 273 21.72 1.16 7.72
CA ILE A 273 22.35 2.37 7.13
C ILE A 273 22.90 2.16 5.71
N LYS A 274 23.29 0.95 5.29
CA LYS A 274 23.79 0.74 3.94
C LYS A 274 22.70 1.03 2.91
N TYR A 275 23.11 1.56 1.76
CA TYR A 275 22.19 1.90 0.67
C TYR A 275 21.36 0.69 0.20
N LYS A 276 21.97 -0.50 0.14
CA LYS A 276 21.29 -1.78 -0.16
C LYS A 276 21.70 -2.81 0.89
N PRO A 277 20.89 -3.02 1.94
CA PRO A 277 21.12 -4.02 2.97
C PRO A 277 21.14 -5.43 2.37
N ALA A 278 21.81 -6.37 3.07
CA ALA A 278 21.87 -7.77 2.65
C ALA A 278 20.51 -8.46 2.84
N MET A 279 20.14 -9.31 1.89
CA MET A 279 18.96 -10.17 2.04
C MET A 279 19.34 -11.44 2.79
N GLN A 280 18.42 -11.93 3.60
CA GLN A 280 18.58 -13.12 4.40
C GLN A 280 17.41 -14.06 4.12
N LEU A 281 17.69 -15.28 3.71
CA LEU A 281 16.69 -16.35 3.64
C LEU A 281 16.64 -17.03 5.00
N ALA A 282 15.44 -17.29 5.50
CA ALA A 282 15.25 -18.02 6.75
C ALA A 282 15.48 -19.52 6.51
N HIS A 283 15.91 -20.25 7.55
CA HIS A 283 16.05 -21.70 7.52
C HIS A 283 14.70 -22.38 7.79
N GLU A 284 13.71 -22.09 6.95
CA GLU A 284 12.32 -22.56 7.07
C GLU A 284 11.89 -23.29 5.80
N ASP A 285 10.79 -24.05 5.85
CA ASP A 285 10.26 -24.76 4.69
C ASP A 285 9.62 -23.80 3.68
N HIS A 286 10.45 -23.34 2.76
CA HIS A 286 10.06 -22.47 1.67
C HIS A 286 9.09 -23.14 0.67
N VAL A 287 9.18 -24.46 0.49
CA VAL A 287 8.34 -25.18 -0.49
C VAL A 287 6.92 -25.26 0.01
N ALA A 288 6.72 -25.54 1.30
CA ALA A 288 5.40 -25.53 1.92
C ALA A 288 4.74 -24.16 1.83
N ALA A 289 5.48 -23.09 2.15
CA ALA A 289 4.96 -21.73 2.10
C ALA A 289 4.63 -21.26 0.69
N TYR A 290 5.52 -21.53 -0.28
CA TYR A 290 5.27 -21.31 -1.71
C TYR A 290 3.99 -22.05 -2.15
N THR A 291 3.88 -23.32 -1.81
CA THR A 291 2.76 -24.17 -2.23
C THR A 291 1.44 -23.67 -1.66
N LYS A 292 1.42 -23.30 -0.38
CA LYS A 292 0.23 -22.74 0.28
C LYS A 292 -0.20 -21.44 -0.39
N HIS A 293 0.75 -20.54 -0.65
CA HIS A 293 0.47 -19.28 -1.31
C HIS A 293 -0.10 -19.48 -2.72
N LEU A 294 0.55 -20.32 -3.53
CA LEU A 294 0.15 -20.52 -4.93
C LEU A 294 -1.20 -21.22 -5.05
N ARG A 295 -1.53 -22.16 -4.16
CA ARG A 295 -2.86 -22.79 -4.14
C ARG A 295 -3.97 -21.76 -3.88
N ASP A 296 -3.78 -20.83 -2.94
CA ASP A 296 -4.71 -19.72 -2.73
C ASP A 296 -4.83 -18.84 -3.97
N GLN A 297 -3.71 -18.53 -4.64
CA GLN A 297 -3.73 -17.76 -5.88
C GLN A 297 -4.49 -18.50 -6.99
N GLN A 298 -4.28 -19.80 -7.15
CA GLN A 298 -4.97 -20.61 -8.15
C GLN A 298 -6.47 -20.71 -7.91
N GLN A 299 -6.88 -20.86 -6.64
CA GLN A 299 -8.29 -20.88 -6.28
C GLN A 299 -9.01 -19.57 -6.65
N ARG A 300 -8.31 -18.43 -6.54
CA ARG A 300 -8.92 -17.11 -6.76
C ARG A 300 -8.82 -16.61 -8.19
N TYR A 301 -7.72 -16.91 -8.86
CA TYR A 301 -7.35 -16.31 -10.14
C TYR A 301 -7.13 -17.33 -11.25
N GLY A 302 -7.17 -18.63 -10.96
CA GLY A 302 -6.91 -19.69 -11.92
C GLY A 302 -5.42 -19.87 -12.22
N ASN A 303 -5.07 -20.19 -13.46
CA ASN A 303 -3.68 -20.48 -13.85
C ASN A 303 -2.75 -19.28 -13.57
N GLN A 304 -1.47 -19.55 -13.28
CA GLN A 304 -0.50 -18.54 -12.86
C GLN A 304 0.72 -18.55 -13.78
N VAL A 305 1.10 -17.38 -14.29
CA VAL A 305 2.44 -17.17 -14.86
C VAL A 305 3.23 -16.27 -13.92
N LEU A 306 4.27 -16.84 -13.31
CA LEU A 306 5.20 -16.18 -12.41
C LEU A 306 6.31 -15.51 -13.22
N VAL A 307 6.12 -14.23 -13.55
CA VAL A 307 7.14 -13.44 -14.25
C VAL A 307 8.13 -12.90 -13.23
N ASN A 308 9.33 -13.44 -13.22
CA ASN A 308 10.34 -13.13 -12.21
C ASN A 308 11.42 -12.19 -12.76
N LEU A 309 11.48 -10.96 -12.24
CA LEU A 309 12.34 -9.88 -12.75
C LEU A 309 13.62 -9.65 -11.91
N ILE A 310 13.99 -10.64 -11.11
CA ILE A 310 15.12 -10.60 -10.17
C ILE A 310 16.44 -10.70 -10.95
N ASP A 311 17.46 -10.00 -10.45
CA ASP A 311 18.81 -10.12 -11.01
C ASP A 311 19.36 -11.54 -10.75
N GLN A 312 19.80 -12.24 -11.80
CA GLN A 312 20.26 -13.63 -11.68
C GLN A 312 21.67 -13.74 -11.10
N HIS A 313 22.37 -12.62 -10.97
CA HIS A 313 23.73 -12.54 -10.45
C HIS A 313 23.86 -11.50 -9.34
N GLY A 314 24.80 -11.73 -8.42
CA GLY A 314 25.17 -10.77 -7.38
C GLY A 314 24.26 -10.87 -6.16
N LYS A 315 23.82 -9.72 -5.62
CA LYS A 315 23.16 -9.69 -4.31
C LYS A 315 21.81 -10.41 -4.26
N GLU A 316 21.11 -10.56 -5.40
CA GLU A 316 19.78 -11.17 -5.49
C GLU A 316 19.78 -12.66 -5.88
N GLU A 317 20.95 -13.21 -6.19
CA GLU A 317 21.11 -14.56 -6.71
C GLU A 317 20.61 -15.66 -5.75
N SER A 318 20.88 -15.51 -4.45
CA SER A 318 20.44 -16.51 -3.45
C SER A 318 18.92 -16.65 -3.42
N LEU A 319 18.20 -15.53 -3.55
CA LEU A 319 16.75 -15.48 -3.54
C LEU A 319 16.17 -16.01 -4.86
N GLU A 320 16.78 -15.68 -5.99
CA GLU A 320 16.40 -16.22 -7.31
C GLU A 320 16.54 -17.74 -7.34
N ARG A 321 17.69 -18.25 -6.87
CA ARG A 321 17.97 -19.69 -6.80
C ARG A 321 17.00 -20.40 -5.87
N GLY A 322 16.74 -19.83 -4.69
CA GLY A 322 15.75 -20.35 -3.75
C GLY A 322 14.34 -20.40 -4.35
N PHE A 323 13.95 -19.37 -5.10
CA PHE A 323 12.63 -19.33 -5.73
C PHE A 323 12.50 -20.35 -6.86
N ARG A 324 13.51 -20.45 -7.73
CA ARG A 324 13.56 -21.47 -8.78
C ARG A 324 13.50 -22.88 -8.19
N ALA A 325 14.23 -23.14 -7.10
CA ALA A 325 14.22 -24.41 -6.41
C ALA A 325 12.83 -24.73 -5.82
N ALA A 326 12.17 -23.76 -5.17
CA ALA A 326 10.84 -23.94 -4.61
C ALA A 326 9.78 -24.24 -5.68
N VAL A 327 9.82 -23.53 -6.82
CA VAL A 327 8.94 -23.80 -7.97
C VAL A 327 9.16 -25.22 -8.50
N ALA A 328 10.41 -25.61 -8.72
CA ALA A 328 10.76 -26.93 -9.25
C ALA A 328 10.35 -28.06 -8.30
N ALA A 329 10.54 -27.86 -6.99
CA ALA A 329 10.18 -28.85 -5.97
C ALA A 329 8.66 -28.99 -5.79
N ALA A 330 7.91 -27.89 -5.84
CA ALA A 330 6.46 -27.92 -5.68
C ALA A 330 5.72 -28.44 -6.92
N ALA A 331 6.26 -28.19 -8.12
CA ALA A 331 5.76 -28.68 -9.42
C ALA A 331 4.23 -28.57 -9.58
N LEU A 332 3.66 -27.40 -9.22
CA LEU A 332 2.22 -27.20 -9.24
C LEU A 332 1.66 -27.17 -10.66
N PRO A 333 0.58 -27.92 -10.97
CA PRO A 333 -0.06 -27.87 -12.27
C PRO A 333 -0.70 -26.50 -12.49
N GLY A 334 -0.67 -25.96 -13.72
CA GLY A 334 -1.23 -24.64 -14.02
C GLY A 334 -0.41 -23.46 -13.47
N VAL A 335 0.84 -23.70 -13.05
CA VAL A 335 1.80 -22.65 -12.67
C VAL A 335 3.03 -22.72 -13.58
N ARG A 336 3.30 -21.63 -14.32
CA ARG A 336 4.50 -21.47 -15.15
C ARG A 336 5.43 -20.45 -14.51
N TYR A 337 6.74 -20.74 -14.49
CA TYR A 337 7.77 -19.81 -14.03
C TYR A 337 8.58 -19.29 -15.21
N GLU A 338 8.62 -17.96 -15.37
CA GLU A 338 9.34 -17.27 -16.44
C GLU A 338 10.41 -16.34 -15.82
N PRO A 339 11.67 -16.79 -15.73
CA PRO A 339 12.76 -15.96 -15.25
C PRO A 339 13.22 -14.98 -16.34
N PHE A 340 13.28 -13.69 -16.01
CA PHE A 340 13.72 -12.64 -16.93
C PHE A 340 14.61 -11.64 -16.18
N ASP A 341 15.93 -11.72 -16.38
CA ASP A 341 16.87 -10.77 -15.77
C ASP A 341 16.72 -9.40 -16.42
N PHE A 342 15.91 -8.55 -15.80
CA PHE A 342 15.59 -7.24 -16.36
C PHE A 342 16.82 -6.34 -16.52
N HIS A 343 17.81 -6.41 -15.61
CA HIS A 343 18.98 -5.55 -15.68
C HIS A 343 19.96 -6.00 -16.75
N ALA A 344 20.18 -7.31 -16.88
CA ALA A 344 21.00 -7.86 -17.94
C ALA A 344 20.37 -7.60 -19.31
N GLU A 345 19.05 -7.85 -19.43
CA GLU A 345 18.34 -7.73 -20.70
C GLU A 345 18.10 -6.28 -21.11
N CYS A 346 17.63 -5.42 -20.20
CA CYS A 346 17.34 -4.02 -20.52
C CYS A 346 18.55 -3.09 -20.33
N ARG A 347 19.78 -3.63 -20.24
CA ARG A 347 21.01 -2.83 -20.09
C ARG A 347 21.12 -1.80 -21.22
N SER A 348 21.46 -0.57 -20.85
CA SER A 348 21.52 0.58 -21.76
C SER A 348 20.17 0.94 -22.40
N MET A 349 19.06 0.79 -21.66
CA MET A 349 17.72 1.21 -22.07
C MET A 349 17.17 0.44 -23.29
N ARG A 350 17.56 -0.83 -23.46
CA ARG A 350 17.10 -1.71 -24.55
C ARG A 350 15.74 -2.34 -24.25
N TYR A 351 14.73 -1.51 -24.03
CA TYR A 351 13.39 -1.96 -23.64
C TYR A 351 12.64 -2.73 -24.73
N TYR A 352 13.09 -2.69 -25.99
CA TYR A 352 12.56 -3.59 -27.04
C TYR A 352 12.70 -5.07 -26.67
N ARG A 353 13.64 -5.44 -25.79
CA ARG A 353 13.80 -6.80 -25.28
C ARG A 353 12.65 -7.24 -24.37
N LEU A 354 11.83 -6.31 -23.88
CA LEU A 354 10.58 -6.67 -23.22
C LEU A 354 9.60 -7.32 -24.21
N ASN A 355 9.68 -7.02 -25.51
CA ASN A 355 8.89 -7.75 -26.50
C ASN A 355 9.27 -9.23 -26.52
N VAL A 356 10.54 -9.59 -26.31
CA VAL A 356 10.95 -11.00 -26.20
C VAL A 356 10.25 -11.69 -25.03
N LEU A 357 10.12 -11.01 -23.88
CA LEU A 357 9.37 -11.54 -22.74
C LEU A 357 7.90 -11.73 -23.11
N ILE A 358 7.28 -10.73 -23.73
CA ILE A 358 5.89 -10.78 -24.19
C ILE A 358 5.68 -11.95 -25.16
N ASP A 359 6.56 -12.10 -26.15
CA ASP A 359 6.49 -13.17 -27.15
C ASP A 359 6.56 -14.56 -26.50
N ARG A 360 7.38 -14.73 -25.45
CA ARG A 360 7.49 -16.00 -24.71
C ARG A 360 6.23 -16.39 -23.93
N ILE A 361 5.43 -15.41 -23.54
CA ILE A 361 4.20 -15.59 -22.73
C ILE A 361 2.92 -15.31 -23.53
N ALA A 362 3.04 -15.10 -24.84
CA ALA A 362 1.92 -14.75 -25.72
C ALA A 362 0.86 -15.86 -25.80
N HIS A 363 1.28 -17.12 -25.69
CA HIS A 363 0.38 -18.26 -25.61
C HIS A 363 -0.54 -18.13 -24.39
N GLU A 364 0.03 -18.00 -23.19
CA GLU A 364 -0.73 -17.84 -21.96
C GLU A 364 -1.54 -16.54 -21.95
N GLN A 365 -1.07 -15.49 -22.61
CA GLN A 365 -1.83 -14.25 -22.71
C GLN A 365 -3.15 -14.47 -23.49
N THR A 366 -3.11 -15.28 -24.53
CA THR A 366 -4.28 -15.66 -25.32
C THR A 366 -5.17 -16.64 -24.53
N GLU A 367 -4.56 -17.65 -23.89
CA GLU A 367 -5.27 -18.67 -23.11
C GLU A 367 -5.98 -18.10 -21.88
N PHE A 368 -5.30 -17.22 -21.13
CA PHE A 368 -5.85 -16.61 -19.92
C PHE A 368 -6.97 -15.64 -20.24
N GLY A 369 -6.89 -14.98 -21.40
CA GLY A 369 -7.89 -14.03 -21.86
C GLY A 369 -8.14 -12.90 -20.88
N TYR A 370 -9.36 -12.37 -20.92
CA TYR A 370 -9.84 -11.31 -20.04
C TYR A 370 -11.35 -11.45 -19.83
N PHE A 371 -11.89 -10.79 -18.82
CA PHE A 371 -13.33 -10.76 -18.59
C PHE A 371 -14.00 -9.82 -19.59
N LEU A 372 -15.08 -10.28 -20.22
CA LEU A 372 -15.93 -9.46 -21.09
C LEU A 372 -17.39 -9.77 -20.82
N SER A 373 -18.19 -8.72 -20.64
CA SER A 373 -19.64 -8.82 -20.52
C SER A 373 -20.34 -7.80 -21.42
N ARG A 374 -21.51 -8.19 -21.94
CA ARG A 374 -22.39 -7.37 -22.77
C ARG A 374 -23.81 -7.45 -22.22
N GLY A 375 -24.36 -6.32 -21.78
CA GLY A 375 -25.74 -6.27 -21.25
C GLY A 375 -25.97 -7.19 -20.06
N GLY A 376 -24.95 -7.43 -19.23
CA GLY A 376 -25.01 -8.32 -18.07
C GLY A 376 -24.75 -9.80 -18.37
N THR A 377 -24.63 -10.21 -19.64
CA THR A 377 -24.24 -11.58 -20.02
C THR A 377 -22.71 -11.67 -20.13
N VAL A 378 -22.10 -12.71 -19.54
CA VAL A 378 -20.65 -12.97 -19.67
C VAL A 378 -20.36 -13.62 -21.00
N LEU A 379 -19.45 -13.02 -21.76
CA LEU A 379 -18.95 -13.57 -23.02
C LEU A 379 -17.61 -14.28 -22.81
N LEU A 380 -16.71 -13.67 -22.03
CA LEU A 380 -15.39 -14.20 -21.73
C LEU A 380 -15.11 -14.10 -20.23
N ARG A 381 -14.37 -15.09 -19.72
CA ARG A 381 -13.83 -15.08 -18.36
C ARG A 381 -12.31 -15.19 -18.44
N GLN A 382 -11.65 -14.40 -17.60
CA GLN A 382 -10.23 -14.55 -17.37
C GLN A 382 -9.97 -15.82 -16.55
N SER A 383 -9.17 -16.75 -17.08
CA SER A 383 -8.89 -18.08 -16.52
C SER A 383 -7.52 -18.19 -15.83
N GLY A 384 -6.70 -17.15 -15.92
CA GLY A 384 -5.39 -17.07 -15.29
C GLY A 384 -4.87 -15.64 -15.15
N VAL A 385 -3.80 -15.45 -14.36
CA VAL A 385 -3.17 -14.14 -14.16
C VAL A 385 -1.65 -14.20 -14.30
N PHE A 386 -1.09 -13.07 -14.73
CA PHE A 386 0.34 -12.82 -14.68
C PHE A 386 0.68 -12.22 -13.32
N ARG A 387 1.49 -12.94 -12.55
CA ARG A 387 2.06 -12.46 -11.30
C ARG A 387 3.48 -11.98 -11.54
N THR A 388 3.69 -10.67 -11.38
CA THR A 388 5.02 -10.08 -11.50
C THR A 388 5.72 -10.03 -10.14
N ASN A 389 6.93 -10.59 -10.07
CA ASN A 389 7.76 -10.61 -8.87
C ASN A 389 9.03 -9.77 -9.09
N CYS A 390 9.42 -9.01 -8.07
CA CYS A 390 10.70 -8.31 -8.01
C CYS A 390 11.11 -8.13 -6.54
N VAL A 391 12.42 -8.14 -6.26
CA VAL A 391 12.95 -7.83 -4.92
C VAL A 391 12.68 -6.38 -4.56
N ASP A 392 13.00 -5.48 -5.49
CA ASP A 392 13.05 -4.05 -5.26
C ASP A 392 12.98 -3.28 -6.57
N CYS A 393 11.77 -2.96 -6.99
CA CYS A 393 11.39 -1.72 -7.66
C CYS A 393 9.98 -1.86 -8.20
N LEU A 394 9.13 -0.92 -7.81
CA LEU A 394 7.86 -0.75 -8.47
C LEU A 394 8.06 -0.44 -9.97
N ASP A 395 9.20 0.17 -10.33
CA ASP A 395 9.52 0.57 -11.69
C ASP A 395 9.57 -0.61 -12.68
N ARG A 396 10.24 -1.74 -12.37
CA ARG A 396 10.32 -2.90 -13.30
C ARG A 396 8.98 -3.62 -13.44
N THR A 397 8.32 -3.85 -12.31
CA THR A 397 7.03 -4.55 -12.28
C THR A 397 5.95 -3.73 -12.98
N ASN A 398 5.90 -2.41 -12.74
CA ASN A 398 4.95 -1.52 -13.39
C ASN A 398 5.14 -1.45 -14.91
N VAL A 399 6.38 -1.51 -15.40
CA VAL A 399 6.65 -1.56 -16.85
C VAL A 399 6.12 -2.85 -17.46
N VAL A 400 6.36 -4.02 -16.85
CA VAL A 400 5.84 -5.29 -17.38
C VAL A 400 4.31 -5.35 -17.30
N GLN A 401 3.72 -4.92 -16.19
CA GLN A 401 2.26 -4.85 -16.03
C GLN A 401 1.62 -3.90 -17.06
N SER A 402 2.22 -2.73 -17.31
CA SER A 402 1.69 -1.78 -18.30
C SER A 402 1.77 -2.31 -19.72
N LEU A 403 2.81 -3.08 -20.09
CA LEU A 403 2.89 -3.73 -21.40
C LEU A 403 1.81 -4.80 -21.59
N LEU A 404 1.60 -5.66 -20.61
CA LEU A 404 0.55 -6.68 -20.68
C LEU A 404 -0.84 -6.06 -20.73
N ALA A 405 -1.07 -5.01 -19.93
CA ALA A 405 -2.32 -4.25 -19.97
C ALA A 405 -2.50 -3.50 -21.30
N ARG A 406 -1.42 -3.03 -21.94
CA ARG A 406 -1.51 -2.37 -23.26
C ARG A 406 -2.02 -3.34 -24.32
N LEU A 407 -1.50 -4.56 -24.33
CA LEU A 407 -1.92 -5.60 -25.26
C LEU A 407 -3.38 -5.97 -25.04
N GLN A 408 -3.82 -6.08 -23.77
CA GLN A 408 -5.22 -6.32 -23.47
C GLN A 408 -6.12 -5.15 -23.86
N LEU A 409 -5.71 -3.90 -23.64
CA LEU A 409 -6.44 -2.72 -24.08
C LEU A 409 -6.68 -2.76 -25.59
N ASN A 410 -5.65 -3.06 -26.37
CA ASN A 410 -5.76 -3.19 -27.83
C ASN A 410 -6.71 -4.33 -28.22
N ALA A 411 -6.63 -5.49 -27.57
CA ALA A 411 -7.54 -6.61 -27.81
C ALA A 411 -9.00 -6.26 -27.48
N ALA A 412 -9.24 -5.57 -26.37
CA ALA A 412 -10.58 -5.13 -25.96
C ALA A 412 -11.15 -4.10 -26.93
N LEU A 413 -10.36 -3.13 -27.40
CA LEU A 413 -10.81 -2.14 -28.39
C LEU A 413 -11.25 -2.81 -29.71
N ARG A 414 -10.59 -3.89 -30.13
CA ARG A 414 -11.00 -4.67 -31.31
C ARG A 414 -12.32 -5.39 -31.09
N VAL A 415 -12.46 -6.10 -29.98
CA VAL A 415 -13.68 -6.86 -29.68
C VAL A 415 -14.89 -5.94 -29.47
N LEU A 416 -14.66 -4.75 -28.93
CA LEU A 416 -15.67 -3.70 -28.82
C LEU A 416 -15.94 -2.98 -30.15
N ALA A 417 -15.34 -3.39 -31.27
CA ALA A 417 -15.45 -2.75 -32.59
C ALA A 417 -15.18 -1.24 -32.54
N VAL A 418 -14.15 -0.83 -31.79
CA VAL A 418 -13.64 0.55 -31.75
C VAL A 418 -12.55 0.75 -32.81
N THR A 419 -11.73 -0.28 -33.02
CA THR A 419 -10.52 -0.24 -33.86
C THR A 419 -10.53 -1.44 -34.81
N SER A 420 -10.20 -1.22 -36.07
CA SER A 420 -10.24 -2.25 -37.12
C SER A 420 -8.87 -2.90 -37.41
N SER A 421 -7.77 -2.29 -36.98
CA SER A 421 -6.41 -2.78 -37.26
C SER A 421 -5.48 -2.74 -36.03
N ASP A 422 -4.51 -3.65 -36.01
CA ASP A 422 -3.55 -3.82 -34.90
C ASP A 422 -2.59 -2.62 -34.74
N ASP A 423 -2.29 -1.95 -35.86
CA ASP A 423 -1.30 -0.87 -35.94
C ASP A 423 -1.90 0.53 -35.83
N GLU A 424 -3.22 0.63 -35.58
CA GLU A 424 -3.88 1.92 -35.46
C GLU A 424 -3.43 2.66 -34.19
N LYS A 425 -2.63 3.70 -34.37
CA LYS A 425 -2.11 4.49 -33.27
C LYS A 425 -3.13 5.51 -32.82
N HIS A 426 -3.30 5.61 -31.50
CA HIS A 426 -4.20 6.57 -30.86
C HIS A 426 -3.37 7.48 -29.94
N PRO A 427 -2.72 8.54 -30.48
CA PRO A 427 -1.69 9.30 -29.74
C PRO A 427 -2.19 9.89 -28.42
N TYR A 428 -3.46 10.32 -28.37
CA TYR A 428 -4.06 10.84 -27.14
C TYR A 428 -4.24 9.74 -26.09
N LEU A 429 -4.82 8.60 -26.48
CA LEU A 429 -5.00 7.43 -25.60
C LEU A 429 -3.64 6.91 -25.13
N ASP A 430 -2.65 6.84 -26.02
CA ASP A 430 -1.31 6.36 -25.70
C ASP A 430 -0.61 7.24 -24.67
N LYS A 431 -0.67 8.56 -24.86
CA LYS A 431 -0.13 9.54 -23.91
C LYS A 431 -0.84 9.46 -22.57
N LEU A 432 -2.17 9.38 -22.57
CA LEU A 432 -2.96 9.24 -21.35
C LEU A 432 -2.61 7.95 -20.61
N PHE A 433 -2.51 6.83 -21.33
CA PHE A 433 -2.16 5.54 -20.76
C PHE A 433 -0.81 5.58 -20.07
N ASN A 434 0.19 6.13 -20.75
CA ASN A 434 1.54 6.27 -20.22
C ASN A 434 1.57 7.16 -18.96
N ASN A 435 0.78 8.23 -18.94
CA ASN A 435 0.65 9.09 -17.76
C ASN A 435 0.00 8.36 -16.59
N VAL A 436 -1.13 7.68 -16.81
CA VAL A 436 -1.85 6.96 -15.76
C VAL A 436 -1.02 5.82 -15.18
N TRP A 437 -0.29 5.07 -16.00
CA TRP A 437 0.62 4.03 -15.51
C TRP A 437 1.85 4.59 -14.78
N ALA A 438 2.30 5.80 -15.11
CA ALA A 438 3.33 6.48 -14.35
C ALA A 438 2.80 6.96 -12.98
N ASP A 439 1.58 7.50 -12.94
CA ASP A 439 0.92 7.93 -11.70
C ASP A 439 0.60 6.74 -10.79
N HIS A 440 0.19 5.60 -11.37
CA HIS A 440 0.05 4.33 -10.67
C HIS A 440 1.38 3.89 -10.03
N ALA A 441 2.49 4.01 -10.77
CA ALA A 441 3.81 3.69 -10.23
C ALA A 441 4.19 4.59 -9.05
N ASP A 442 3.97 5.91 -9.20
CA ASP A 442 4.24 6.88 -8.15
C ASP A 442 3.41 6.63 -6.89
N MET A 443 2.11 6.34 -7.05
CA MET A 443 1.20 6.11 -5.93
C MET A 443 1.59 4.89 -5.12
N ILE A 444 1.75 3.74 -5.77
CA ILE A 444 2.03 2.50 -5.03
C ILE A 444 3.47 2.50 -4.49
N SER A 445 4.42 3.15 -5.17
CA SER A 445 5.75 3.37 -4.61
C SER A 445 5.69 4.21 -3.34
N THR A 446 4.85 5.26 -3.31
CA THR A 446 4.69 6.10 -2.12
C THR A 446 4.13 5.29 -0.94
N GLN A 447 3.17 4.41 -1.19
CA GLN A 447 2.60 3.52 -0.17
C GLN A 447 3.60 2.49 0.37
N TYR A 448 4.56 2.06 -0.45
CA TYR A 448 5.55 1.04 -0.11
C TYR A 448 6.86 1.62 0.47
N SER A 449 7.45 2.63 -0.15
CA SER A 449 8.73 3.24 0.23
C SER A 449 8.65 4.70 0.68
N GLY A 450 7.46 5.29 0.73
CA GLY A 450 7.26 6.68 1.18
C GLY A 450 7.66 7.75 0.18
N THR A 451 8.10 7.36 -1.02
CA THR A 451 8.48 8.26 -2.11
C THR A 451 7.91 7.75 -3.43
N GLY A 452 7.73 8.66 -4.39
CA GLY A 452 7.34 8.30 -5.75
C GLY A 452 8.31 7.30 -6.39
N ALA A 453 7.87 6.69 -7.49
CA ALA A 453 8.66 5.74 -8.25
C ALA A 453 9.90 6.45 -8.86
N LEU A 454 10.94 5.69 -9.16
CA LEU A 454 12.06 6.24 -9.91
C LEU A 454 11.78 6.02 -11.40
N LYS A 455 12.36 6.85 -12.26
CA LYS A 455 12.22 6.71 -13.72
C LYS A 455 10.76 6.81 -14.22
N THR A 456 9.89 7.54 -13.53
CA THR A 456 8.52 7.76 -14.00
C THR A 456 8.46 8.57 -15.29
N ASP A 457 9.47 9.42 -15.54
CA ASP A 457 9.65 10.13 -16.80
C ASP A 457 9.78 9.18 -18.00
N PHE A 458 10.45 8.04 -17.80
CA PHE A 458 10.55 6.99 -18.81
C PHE A 458 9.18 6.37 -19.12
N THR A 459 8.37 6.07 -18.10
CA THR A 459 7.02 5.53 -18.32
C THR A 459 6.14 6.54 -19.07
N ARG A 460 6.30 7.84 -18.77
CA ARG A 460 5.53 8.92 -19.42
C ARG A 460 5.93 9.20 -20.87
N THR A 461 7.23 9.19 -21.17
CA THR A 461 7.76 9.74 -22.43
C THR A 461 8.57 8.76 -23.26
N GLY A 462 8.87 7.57 -22.72
CA GLY A 462 9.74 6.57 -23.35
C GLY A 462 11.23 6.98 -23.43
N LYS A 463 11.60 8.15 -22.88
CA LYS A 463 12.99 8.67 -22.83
C LYS A 463 13.28 9.26 -21.45
N ARG A 464 14.56 9.31 -21.08
CA ARG A 464 14.99 9.91 -19.81
C ARG A 464 15.26 11.40 -19.98
N THR A 465 14.72 12.23 -19.10
CA THR A 465 14.87 13.68 -19.12
C THR A 465 15.87 14.16 -18.06
N HIS A 466 16.58 15.26 -18.30
CA HIS A 466 17.52 15.83 -17.32
C HIS A 466 16.82 16.25 -16.02
N LEU A 467 15.60 16.79 -16.12
CA LEU A 467 14.77 17.11 -14.95
C LEU A 467 14.35 15.84 -14.19
N GLY A 468 14.05 14.76 -14.91
CA GLY A 468 13.77 13.44 -14.34
C GLY A 468 14.95 12.86 -13.58
N LEU A 469 16.19 13.03 -14.08
CA LEU A 469 17.42 12.62 -13.38
C LEU A 469 17.60 13.33 -12.03
N ILE A 470 17.33 14.63 -11.97
CA ILE A 470 17.43 15.41 -10.72
C ILE A 470 16.35 14.95 -9.73
N ARG A 471 15.10 14.79 -10.20
CA ARG A 471 13.99 14.29 -9.37
C ARG A 471 14.26 12.88 -8.84
N ASP A 472 14.83 11.99 -9.66
CA ASP A 472 15.26 10.65 -9.25
C ASP A 472 16.33 10.72 -8.15
N GLY A 473 17.27 11.67 -8.25
CA GLY A 473 18.29 11.90 -7.23
C GLY A 473 17.68 12.31 -5.88
N ILE A 474 16.79 13.31 -5.89
CA ILE A 474 16.07 13.77 -4.70
C ILE A 474 15.24 12.63 -4.11
N ASN A 475 14.45 11.92 -4.93
CA ASN A 475 13.64 10.79 -4.50
C ASN A 475 14.49 9.67 -3.89
N SER A 476 15.68 9.41 -4.44
CA SER A 476 16.60 8.40 -3.91
C SER A 476 17.17 8.79 -2.54
N LEU A 477 17.53 10.06 -2.35
CA LEU A 477 17.99 10.59 -1.06
C LEU A 477 16.86 10.58 0.00
N THR A 478 15.68 11.08 -0.37
CA THR A 478 14.50 11.05 0.52
C THR A 478 14.13 9.62 0.89
N ARG A 479 14.21 8.68 -0.07
CA ARG A 479 13.93 7.26 0.17
C ARG A 479 14.97 6.65 1.11
N TYR A 480 16.26 6.94 0.90
CA TYR A 480 17.32 6.50 1.80
C TYR A 480 17.08 6.99 3.23
N TYR A 481 16.71 8.27 3.39
CA TYR A 481 16.38 8.83 4.69
C TYR A 481 15.16 8.15 5.32
N LYS A 482 14.03 8.06 4.60
CA LYS A 482 12.80 7.44 5.10
C LYS A 482 13.01 5.99 5.50
N ASN A 483 13.64 5.19 4.64
CA ASN A 483 13.91 3.78 4.86
C ASN A 483 14.73 3.52 6.14
N ASN A 484 15.63 4.43 6.51
CA ASN A 484 16.50 4.28 7.68
C ASN A 484 15.97 5.02 8.92
N PHE A 485 15.19 6.08 8.79
CA PHE A 485 14.90 7.00 9.91
C PHE A 485 13.41 7.32 10.11
N SER A 486 12.52 6.79 9.29
CA SER A 486 11.07 7.05 9.42
C SER A 486 10.19 5.82 9.18
N ASP A 487 10.71 4.80 8.50
CA ASP A 487 9.93 3.62 8.13
C ASP A 487 9.58 2.72 9.31
N GLY A 488 10.30 2.81 10.44
CA GLY A 488 9.92 2.14 11.68
C GLY A 488 8.58 2.67 12.22
N PHE A 489 8.48 3.99 12.40
CA PHE A 489 7.22 4.63 12.79
C PHE A 489 6.08 4.39 11.78
N ARG A 490 6.39 4.40 10.47
CA ARG A 490 5.39 4.12 9.43
C ARG A 490 4.90 2.68 9.44
N GLN A 491 5.77 1.72 9.75
CA GLN A 491 5.38 0.32 9.92
C GLN A 491 4.44 0.18 11.12
N ASP A 492 4.79 0.78 12.26
CA ASP A 492 3.92 0.81 13.46
C ASP A 492 2.56 1.45 13.15
N SER A 493 2.51 2.53 12.35
CA SER A 493 1.26 3.14 11.88
C SER A 493 0.38 2.17 11.09
N ILE A 494 0.97 1.41 10.16
CA ILE A 494 0.23 0.43 9.35
C ILE A 494 -0.27 -0.69 10.26
N ASP A 495 0.58 -1.21 11.15
CA ASP A 495 0.25 -2.32 12.03
C ASP A 495 -0.84 -1.96 13.05
N LEU A 496 -0.82 -0.74 13.59
CA LEU A 496 -1.87 -0.23 14.46
C LEU A 496 -3.19 -0.05 13.70
N PHE A 497 -3.16 0.56 12.51
CA PHE A 497 -4.38 0.85 11.73
C PHE A 497 -5.06 -0.43 11.23
N LEU A 498 -4.27 -1.43 10.82
CA LEU A 498 -4.77 -2.72 10.33
C LEU A 498 -5.08 -3.72 11.46
N GLY A 499 -4.87 -3.34 12.73
CA GLY A 499 -5.14 -4.20 13.88
C GLY A 499 -4.17 -5.36 14.06
N LYS A 500 -2.96 -5.26 13.50
CA LYS A 500 -1.85 -6.20 13.78
C LYS A 500 -1.27 -5.97 15.18
N TYR A 501 -1.32 -4.73 15.66
CA TYR A 501 -1.12 -4.38 17.06
C TYR A 501 -2.41 -3.78 17.63
N VAL A 502 -2.82 -4.23 18.82
CA VAL A 502 -3.99 -3.71 19.54
C VAL A 502 -3.51 -3.19 20.90
N VAL A 503 -3.80 -1.92 21.19
CA VAL A 503 -3.45 -1.29 22.47
C VAL A 503 -4.22 -1.97 23.60
N VAL A 504 -3.51 -2.41 24.63
CA VAL A 504 -4.07 -3.16 25.76
C VAL A 504 -4.29 -2.23 26.96
N ASP A 505 -5.32 -2.52 27.76
CA ASP A 505 -5.58 -1.79 29.00
C ASP A 505 -4.42 -1.96 29.99
N GLY A 506 -4.00 -0.86 30.62
CA GLY A 506 -2.87 -0.86 31.57
C GLY A 506 -1.49 -0.71 30.94
N GLU A 507 -1.39 -0.62 29.61
CA GLU A 507 -0.14 -0.32 28.91
C GLU A 507 0.44 1.05 29.34
N GLY A 508 1.73 1.07 29.63
CA GLY A 508 2.44 2.23 30.17
C GLY A 508 2.22 2.50 31.65
N ASN A 509 1.46 1.64 32.34
CA ASN A 509 1.22 1.66 33.79
C ASN A 509 1.53 0.31 34.44
N THR A 510 0.66 -0.69 34.28
CA THR A 510 0.87 -2.07 34.79
C THR A 510 1.67 -2.93 33.82
N LEU A 511 1.56 -2.66 32.53
CA LEU A 511 2.32 -3.31 31.46
C LEU A 511 3.34 -2.33 30.87
N PRO A 512 4.53 -2.80 30.45
CA PRO A 512 5.51 -1.95 29.78
C PRO A 512 4.94 -1.45 28.45
N CYS A 513 5.07 -0.14 28.19
CA CYS A 513 4.66 0.45 26.92
C CYS A 513 5.74 0.14 25.85
N PRO A 514 5.38 -0.48 24.71
CA PRO A 514 6.33 -0.80 23.64
C PRO A 514 6.96 0.46 23.01
N LEU A 515 6.29 1.62 23.10
CA LEU A 515 6.80 2.89 22.59
C LEU A 515 7.98 3.41 23.40
N ARG A 516 8.08 3.07 24.68
CA ARG A 516 9.11 3.53 25.62
C ARG A 516 10.35 2.63 25.52
N ARG A 517 11.05 2.71 24.39
CA ARG A 517 12.36 2.08 24.20
C ARG A 517 13.46 3.12 24.33
N ASP A 518 14.31 2.95 25.34
CA ASP A 518 15.51 3.76 25.47
C ASP A 518 16.45 3.47 24.31
N ARG A 519 16.89 4.53 23.63
CA ARG A 519 17.96 4.42 22.65
C ARG A 519 19.28 4.41 23.42
N ASP A 520 20.16 3.48 23.06
CA ASP A 520 21.50 3.42 23.63
C ASP A 520 22.20 4.78 23.46
N TRP A 521 23.01 5.20 24.43
CA TRP A 521 23.69 6.51 24.44
C TRP A 521 24.50 6.73 23.14
N LYS A 522 25.00 5.61 22.57
CA LYS A 522 25.67 5.55 21.27
C LYS A 522 24.88 6.23 20.15
N TYR A 523 23.55 6.11 20.14
CA TYR A 523 22.66 6.67 19.12
C TYR A 523 22.78 8.20 19.02
N ILE A 524 23.01 8.88 20.15
CA ILE A 524 23.14 10.35 20.20
C ILE A 524 24.61 10.74 20.07
N THR A 525 25.50 10.05 20.80
CA THR A 525 26.89 10.47 20.93
C THR A 525 27.65 10.38 19.60
N PHE A 526 27.59 9.25 18.88
CA PHE A 526 28.39 9.08 17.67
C PHE A 526 28.00 10.03 16.53
N PRO A 527 26.70 10.26 16.23
CA PRO A 527 26.30 11.29 15.25
C PRO A 527 26.69 12.72 15.68
N SER A 528 26.61 13.03 16.98
CA SER A 528 27.04 14.34 17.50
C SER A 528 28.55 14.55 17.35
N VAL A 529 29.35 13.53 17.69
CA VAL A 529 30.81 13.57 17.49
C VAL A 529 31.15 13.69 16.00
N LEU A 530 30.45 12.96 15.13
CA LEU A 530 30.63 13.07 13.68
C LEU A 530 30.32 14.49 13.17
N LEU A 531 29.23 15.10 13.63
CA LEU A 531 28.87 16.47 13.26
C LEU A 531 29.93 17.48 13.68
N VAL A 532 30.44 17.37 14.91
CA VAL A 532 31.53 18.22 15.42
C VAL A 532 32.80 17.99 14.61
N ALA A 533 33.19 16.73 14.40
CA ALA A 533 34.41 16.39 13.66
C ALA A 533 34.36 16.89 12.22
N MET A 534 33.22 16.75 11.53
CA MET A 534 33.02 17.28 10.19
C MET A 534 33.06 18.81 10.15
N SER A 535 32.42 19.47 11.11
CA SER A 535 32.42 20.93 11.20
C SER A 535 33.83 21.47 11.42
N MET A 536 34.57 20.85 12.34
CA MET A 536 35.96 21.21 12.63
C MET A 536 36.88 20.92 11.44
N PHE A 537 36.70 19.78 10.75
CA PHE A 537 37.44 19.47 9.53
C PHE A 537 37.22 20.53 8.44
N CYS A 538 35.97 20.91 8.18
CA CYS A 538 35.61 21.95 7.20
C CYS A 538 36.15 23.33 7.60
N ALA A 539 36.08 23.69 8.89
CA ALA A 539 36.63 24.94 9.40
C ALA A 539 38.15 24.98 9.22
N SER A 540 38.85 23.91 9.58
CA SER A 540 40.30 23.77 9.39
C SER A 540 40.72 23.72 7.92
N ALA A 541 39.83 23.34 7.00
CA ALA A 541 40.12 23.32 5.57
C ALA A 541 39.88 24.68 4.88
N THR A 542 38.93 25.49 5.36
CA THR A 542 38.47 26.71 4.66
C THR A 542 38.97 28.01 5.27
N LEU A 543 39.22 28.05 6.58
CA LEU A 543 39.63 29.25 7.31
C LEU A 543 41.15 29.54 7.44
N PRO A 544 42.12 28.66 7.10
CA PRO A 544 43.53 28.98 7.27
C PRO A 544 43.99 30.13 6.36
N GLN A 545 44.60 31.18 6.94
CA GLN A 545 45.29 32.21 6.16
C GLN A 545 46.69 31.78 5.69
N ARG A 546 47.29 30.76 6.32
CA ARG A 546 48.56 30.13 5.93
C ARG A 546 48.50 28.64 6.22
N TYR A 547 48.92 27.81 5.26
CA TYR A 547 49.03 26.37 5.43
C TYR A 547 50.31 26.04 6.22
N SER A 548 50.16 25.74 7.52
CA SER A 548 51.24 25.30 8.40
C SER A 548 51.17 23.78 8.65
N SER A 549 52.25 23.21 9.17
CA SER A 549 52.28 21.81 9.63
C SER A 549 51.23 21.53 10.72
N GLU A 550 50.90 22.53 11.54
CA GLU A 550 49.85 22.44 12.56
C GLU A 550 48.45 22.29 11.94
N VAL A 551 48.13 23.09 10.91
CA VAL A 551 46.86 22.98 10.17
C VAL A 551 46.73 21.60 9.53
N LEU A 552 47.81 21.07 8.97
CA LEU A 552 47.83 19.70 8.42
C LEU A 552 47.55 18.65 9.50
N LEU A 553 48.15 18.78 10.69
CA LEU A 553 47.95 17.84 11.79
C LEU A 553 46.51 17.89 12.32
N TYR A 554 45.90 19.07 12.41
CA TYR A 554 44.47 19.21 12.73
C TYR A 554 43.55 18.59 11.67
N LEU A 555 43.85 18.79 10.38
CA LEU A 555 43.10 18.15 9.29
C LEU A 555 43.21 16.62 9.34
N MET A 556 44.40 16.09 9.59
CA MET A 556 44.60 14.65 9.75
C MET A 556 43.86 14.10 10.96
N PHE A 557 43.91 14.80 12.10
CA PHE A 557 43.19 14.42 13.31
C PHE A 557 41.67 14.37 13.09
N TRP A 558 41.08 15.46 12.59
CA TRP A 558 39.64 15.50 12.33
C TRP A 558 39.22 14.56 11.20
N GLY A 559 40.05 14.39 10.17
CA GLY A 559 39.82 13.39 9.12
C GLY A 559 39.83 11.96 9.65
N ALA A 560 40.76 11.62 10.57
CA ALA A 560 40.80 10.33 11.24
C ALA A 560 39.58 10.14 12.16
N ALA A 561 39.16 11.18 12.90
CA ALA A 561 37.98 11.14 13.75
C ALA A 561 36.68 10.93 12.93
N VAL A 562 36.53 11.62 11.80
CA VAL A 562 35.42 11.40 10.84
C VAL A 562 35.45 9.97 10.33
N THR A 563 36.61 9.47 9.92
CA THR A 563 36.74 8.10 9.38
C THR A 563 36.39 7.04 10.43
N ALA A 564 36.92 7.17 11.65
CA ALA A 564 36.66 6.24 12.75
C ALA A 564 35.19 6.23 13.17
N THR A 565 34.58 7.41 13.32
CA THR A 565 33.16 7.53 13.70
C THR A 565 32.22 7.01 12.60
N LEU A 566 32.48 7.32 11.33
CA LEU A 566 31.72 6.75 10.21
C LEU A 566 31.85 5.22 10.18
N THR A 567 33.08 4.69 10.32
CA THR A 567 33.32 3.25 10.33
C THR A 567 32.55 2.56 11.46
N PHE A 568 32.51 3.17 12.65
CA PHE A 568 31.71 2.66 13.77
C PHE A 568 30.21 2.67 13.46
N ILE A 569 29.68 3.79 12.97
CA ILE A 569 28.25 3.93 12.61
C ILE A 569 27.85 2.91 11.55
N PHE A 570 28.64 2.72 10.49
CA PHE A 570 28.34 1.75 9.44
C PHE A 570 28.45 0.29 9.92
N ARG A 571 29.38 0.00 10.84
CA ARG A 571 29.53 -1.35 11.43
C ARG A 571 28.35 -1.70 12.33
N HIS A 572 27.84 -0.72 13.09
CA HIS A 572 26.70 -0.85 13.99
C HIS A 572 25.40 -0.31 13.39
N GLY A 573 25.29 -0.27 12.05
CA GLY A 573 24.22 0.48 11.37
C GLY A 573 22.79 0.12 11.80
N LYS A 574 22.54 -1.14 12.19
CA LYS A 574 21.24 -1.57 12.73
C LYS A 574 20.80 -0.80 13.98
N GLU A 575 21.73 -0.36 14.84
CA GLU A 575 21.44 0.38 16.07
C GLU A 575 21.00 1.83 15.79
N PHE A 576 21.40 2.37 14.64
CA PHE A 576 21.17 3.75 14.22
C PHE A 576 19.95 3.92 13.31
N VAL A 577 19.26 2.83 12.98
CA VAL A 577 18.02 2.87 12.19
C VAL A 577 16.80 3.02 13.11
N ASP A 578 15.77 3.70 12.62
CA ASP A 578 14.43 3.70 13.20
C ASP A 578 13.74 2.35 12.97
N TRP A 579 13.75 1.51 14.01
CA TRP A 579 13.06 0.21 14.03
C TRP A 579 11.62 0.34 14.54
N PRO A 580 10.68 -0.45 14.01
CA PRO A 580 9.33 -0.57 14.56
C PRO A 580 9.36 -0.87 16.06
N ARG A 581 8.46 -0.22 16.81
CA ARG A 581 8.35 -0.37 18.25
C ARG A 581 7.27 -1.37 18.65
N LEU A 582 6.18 -1.42 17.88
CA LEU A 582 5.09 -2.36 18.10
C LEU A 582 5.55 -3.75 17.64
N ASP A 583 5.44 -4.77 18.49
CA ASP A 583 5.86 -6.12 18.13
C ASP A 583 4.79 -6.86 17.32
N ALA A 584 4.41 -6.28 16.18
CA ALA A 584 3.54 -6.92 15.22
C ALA A 584 4.36 -7.89 14.35
N GLY A 585 4.06 -9.18 14.44
CA GLY A 585 4.69 -10.21 13.60
C GLY A 585 6.16 -10.52 13.93
N GLY A 586 6.62 -10.25 15.17
CA GLY A 586 7.95 -10.61 15.66
C GLY A 586 9.08 -9.67 15.20
N LEU A 587 8.76 -8.52 14.60
CA LEU A 587 9.75 -7.56 14.11
C LEU A 587 10.59 -6.96 15.23
N ALA A 588 10.03 -6.78 16.42
CA ALA A 588 10.81 -6.32 17.56
C ALA A 588 11.77 -7.40 18.06
N ALA A 589 11.32 -8.66 18.07
CA ALA A 589 12.16 -9.80 18.42
C ALA A 589 13.31 -10.01 17.40
N ALA A 590 13.05 -9.77 16.12
CA ALA A 590 14.06 -9.87 15.05
C ALA A 590 15.23 -8.89 15.21
N ARG A 591 15.02 -7.73 15.87
CA ARG A 591 16.10 -6.79 16.20
C ARG A 591 17.02 -7.32 17.31
N ALA A 592 16.48 -8.10 18.25
CA ALA A 592 17.21 -8.58 19.43
C ALA A 592 18.15 -9.77 19.11
N LEU A 593 17.99 -10.42 17.96
CA LEU A 593 18.87 -11.49 17.53
C LEU A 593 20.24 -10.91 17.14
N PRO A 594 21.36 -11.39 17.74
CA PRO A 594 22.69 -11.00 17.28
C PRO A 594 22.84 -11.38 15.80
N PRO A 595 23.65 -10.63 15.02
CA PRO A 595 23.93 -11.02 13.65
C PRO A 595 24.46 -12.46 13.69
N GLN A 596 23.71 -13.40 13.08
CA GLN A 596 24.23 -14.73 12.82
C GLN A 596 25.55 -14.53 12.06
N GLN A 597 26.65 -14.84 12.74
CA GLN A 597 27.97 -14.81 12.12
C GLN A 597 27.88 -15.81 10.96
N SER A 598 28.01 -15.29 9.74
CA SER A 598 28.23 -16.13 8.57
C SER A 598 29.58 -16.81 8.80
N LEU A 599 29.54 -18.10 9.10
CA LEU A 599 30.69 -18.99 8.93
C LEU A 599 30.87 -19.29 7.44
#